data_AF-A0A967WCY0-F1
#
_entry.id   AF-A0A967WCY0-F1
#
_cell.length_a   1.000
_cell.length_b   1.000
_cell.length_c   1.000
_cell.angle_alpha   90.00
_cell.angle_beta   90.00
_cell.angle_gamma   90.00
#
_symmetry.space_group_name_H-M   'P 1'
#
loop_
_entity.id
_entity.type
_entity.pdbx_description
1 polymer ?
#
loop_
_entity_poly.entity_id
_entity_poly.type
_entity_poly.pdbx_seq_one_letter_code
_entity_poly.pdbx_strand_id
1 'polypeptide(L)'
;TVQLILQGLRRFQVTEWVASDPCLRARVRDAEEDAVISLSANVLISNAVALFEELAGVDNSISSEAVNLVRMNTDGAGQVADQIATRLVLRLEDKTEILEAVEPEERLRSVIRILRREIQVKKIGADIQKQTQDEIGKAQREYILRQQMKTIKKELGESASKEGGKDLRERVENARMPEEVRKEAMAEMARLEVMSPASAEYGVIRTYLETLVDLPWSTESRDNIDLSEAAGILNEDHYGLEKVKERIVEFLAVRKMNAALKGPILCLA
;
A
#
# COMPACT_ATOMS: atom_id res chain seq x y z
N THR A 1 8.33 -44.29 30.62
CA THR A 1 8.84 -43.84 29.31
C THR A 1 10.27 -44.32 29.19
N VAL A 2 10.58 -45.15 28.18
CA VAL A 2 11.94 -45.63 27.94
C VAL A 2 12.60 -44.67 26.95
N GLN A 3 13.78 -44.14 27.29
CA GLN A 3 14.60 -43.38 26.35
C GLN A 3 15.59 -44.33 25.68
N LEU A 4 15.57 -44.34 24.35
CA LEU A 4 16.46 -45.15 23.52
C LEU A 4 17.30 -44.20 22.67
N ILE A 5 18.61 -44.44 22.65
CA ILE A 5 19.54 -43.79 21.75
C ILE A 5 19.88 -44.82 20.68
N LEU A 6 19.66 -44.46 19.42
CA LEU A 6 19.89 -45.32 18.28
C LEU A 6 20.95 -44.69 17.37
N GLN A 7 21.84 -45.53 16.85
CA GLN A 7 22.82 -45.14 15.85
C GLN A 7 22.58 -45.97 14.60
N GLY A 8 22.39 -45.30 13.46
CA GLY A 8 22.34 -45.96 12.17
C GLY A 8 23.72 -46.55 11.83
N LEU A 9 23.77 -47.85 11.56
CA LEU A 9 25.01 -48.53 11.23
C LEU A 9 25.21 -48.62 9.72
N ARG A 10 24.21 -49.17 9.01
CA ARG A 10 24.25 -49.43 7.56
C ARG A 10 22.84 -49.42 6.98
N ARG A 11 22.77 -49.23 5.67
CA ARG A 11 21.56 -49.48 4.89
C ARG A 11 21.40 -50.96 4.63
N PHE A 12 20.16 -51.40 4.55
CA PHE A 12 19.81 -52.77 4.21
C PHE A 12 18.53 -52.76 3.39
N GLN A 13 18.34 -53.81 2.60
CA GLN A 13 17.10 -54.08 1.90
C GLN A 13 16.36 -55.21 2.63
N VAL A 14 15.07 -55.01 2.90
CA VAL A 14 14.21 -56.09 3.39
C VAL A 14 13.95 -57.06 2.25
N THR A 15 14.32 -58.33 2.45
CA THR A 15 14.09 -59.39 1.46
C THR A 15 12.77 -60.12 1.71
N GLU A 16 12.42 -60.33 2.98
CA GLU A 16 11.23 -61.08 3.37
C GLU A 16 10.75 -60.65 4.75
N TRP A 17 9.44 -60.43 4.92
CA TRP A 17 8.82 -60.22 6.23
C TRP A 17 8.48 -61.58 6.86
N VAL A 18 9.01 -61.85 8.05
CA VAL A 18 8.95 -63.17 8.71
C VAL A 18 7.78 -63.25 9.71
N ALA A 19 7.57 -62.19 10.50
CA ALA A 19 6.52 -62.13 11.51
C ALA A 19 6.19 -60.68 11.87
N SER A 20 4.99 -60.46 12.42
CA SER A 20 4.50 -59.12 12.81
C SER A 20 4.11 -59.00 14.28
N ASP A 21 3.97 -60.10 15.01
CA ASP A 21 3.55 -60.17 16.42
C ASP A 21 4.52 -61.06 17.22
N PRO A 22 4.99 -60.65 18.42
CA PRO A 22 4.78 -59.36 19.11
C PRO A 22 5.61 -58.19 18.56
N CYS A 23 6.48 -58.44 17.58
CA CYS A 23 7.29 -57.42 16.93
C CYS A 23 7.49 -57.74 15.44
N LEU A 24 7.75 -56.70 14.64
CA LEU A 24 8.11 -56.84 13.24
C LEU A 24 9.48 -57.52 13.11
N ARG A 25 9.52 -58.60 12.34
CA ARG A 25 10.74 -59.37 12.04
C ARG A 25 10.87 -59.52 10.53
N ALA A 26 12.06 -59.26 10.01
CA ALA A 26 12.36 -59.35 8.58
C ALA A 26 13.72 -60.01 8.36
N ARG A 27 13.87 -60.69 7.22
CA ARG A 27 15.18 -61.01 6.65
C ARG A 27 15.66 -59.79 5.88
N VAL A 28 16.93 -59.47 6.06
CA VAL A 28 17.56 -58.29 5.45
C VAL A 28 18.83 -58.70 4.73
N ARG A 29 19.17 -57.94 3.69
CA ARG A 29 20.46 -57.99 3.02
C ARG A 29 21.12 -56.63 3.18
N ASP A 30 22.37 -56.61 3.62
CA ASP A 30 23.15 -55.37 3.70
C ASP A 30 23.28 -54.76 2.31
N ALA A 31 23.15 -53.43 2.23
CA ALA A 31 23.47 -52.71 1.01
C ALA A 31 25.01 -52.68 0.85
N GLU A 32 25.50 -53.18 -0.27
CA GLU A 32 26.93 -53.04 -0.62
C GLU A 32 27.16 -51.63 -1.16
N GLU A 33 28.03 -50.87 -0.49
CA GLU A 33 28.44 -49.54 -0.93
C GLU A 33 29.88 -49.63 -1.48
N ASP A 34 30.06 -49.29 -2.75
CA ASP A 34 31.41 -49.20 -3.33
C ASP A 34 32.16 -48.03 -2.69
N ALA A 35 33.19 -48.35 -1.90
CA ALA A 35 34.02 -47.35 -1.22
C ALA A 35 35.03 -46.66 -2.15
N VAL A 36 34.95 -46.88 -3.48
CA VAL A 36 35.94 -46.37 -4.43
C VAL A 36 35.71 -44.88 -4.65
N ILE A 37 36.60 -44.06 -4.10
CA ILE A 37 36.62 -42.62 -4.34
C ILE A 37 37.16 -42.37 -5.76
N SER A 38 36.24 -42.16 -6.70
CA SER A 38 36.55 -41.69 -8.04
C SER A 38 36.96 -40.20 -8.02
N LEU A 39 37.60 -39.73 -9.09
CA LEU A 39 37.85 -38.30 -9.26
C LEU A 39 36.53 -37.50 -9.29
N SER A 40 35.45 -38.07 -9.86
CA SER A 40 34.12 -37.44 -9.87
C SER A 40 33.53 -37.31 -8.47
N ALA A 41 33.69 -38.32 -7.61
CA ALA A 41 33.22 -38.29 -6.23
C ALA A 41 33.86 -37.13 -5.44
N ASN A 42 35.17 -36.91 -5.58
CA ASN A 42 35.87 -35.80 -4.89
C ASN A 42 35.35 -34.42 -5.31
N VAL A 43 35.02 -34.24 -6.59
CA VAL A 43 34.42 -33.00 -7.10
C VAL A 43 33.02 -32.80 -6.52
N LEU A 44 32.21 -33.87 -6.47
CA LEU A 44 30.88 -33.81 -5.86
C LEU A 44 30.93 -33.50 -4.36
N ILE A 45 31.86 -34.10 -3.62
CA ILE A 45 32.05 -33.84 -2.19
C ILE A 45 32.39 -32.37 -1.96
N SER A 46 33.36 -31.84 -2.71
CA SER A 46 33.77 -30.43 -2.59
C SER A 46 32.60 -29.48 -2.88
N ASN A 47 31.79 -29.78 -3.89
CA ASN A 47 30.59 -29.02 -4.24
C ASN A 47 29.51 -29.11 -3.15
N ALA A 48 29.24 -30.30 -2.62
CA ALA A 48 28.27 -30.50 -1.55
C ALA A 48 28.64 -29.75 -0.27
N VAL A 49 29.92 -29.78 0.12
CA VAL A 49 30.43 -29.04 1.29
C VAL A 49 30.31 -27.53 1.07
N ALA A 50 30.66 -27.02 -0.10
CA ALA A 50 30.53 -25.59 -0.42
C ALA A 50 29.06 -25.12 -0.38
N LEU A 51 28.14 -25.91 -0.94
CA LEU A 51 26.70 -25.61 -0.87
C LEU A 51 26.17 -25.69 0.56
N PHE A 52 26.65 -26.63 1.37
CA PHE A 52 26.25 -26.74 2.77
C PHE A 52 26.74 -25.53 3.59
N GLU A 53 27.95 -25.05 3.33
CA GLU A 53 28.50 -23.83 3.90
C GLU A 53 27.70 -22.58 3.49
N GLU A 54 27.34 -22.48 2.20
CA GLU A 54 26.47 -21.41 1.71
C GLU A 54 25.10 -21.44 2.41
N LEU A 55 24.50 -22.62 2.55
CA LEU A 55 23.23 -22.76 3.25
C LEU A 55 23.34 -22.36 4.73
N ALA A 56 24.41 -22.72 5.43
CA ALA A 56 24.65 -22.32 6.81
C ALA A 56 24.82 -20.79 6.97
N GLY A 57 25.29 -20.10 5.94
CA GLY A 57 25.35 -18.63 5.93
C GLY A 57 23.98 -17.94 5.84
N VAL A 58 22.96 -18.64 5.33
CA VAL A 58 21.58 -18.12 5.21
C VAL A 58 20.65 -18.69 6.29
N ASP A 59 20.91 -19.90 6.77
CA ASP A 59 20.11 -20.59 7.78
C ASP A 59 20.87 -20.72 9.11
N ASN A 60 20.48 -19.87 10.06
CA ASN A 60 21.05 -19.82 11.42
C ASN A 60 20.81 -21.11 12.24
N SER A 61 19.99 -22.05 11.78
CA SER A 61 19.83 -23.35 12.47
C SER A 61 21.03 -24.27 12.29
N ILE A 62 21.87 -24.01 11.28
CA ILE A 62 23.07 -24.79 11.00
C ILE A 62 24.28 -24.06 11.58
N SER A 63 24.95 -24.68 12.55
CA SER A 63 26.15 -24.09 13.16
C SER A 63 27.38 -24.21 12.24
N SER A 64 28.33 -23.29 12.39
CA SER A 64 29.63 -23.38 11.72
C SER A 64 30.42 -24.62 12.12
N GLU A 65 30.24 -25.09 13.36
CA GLU A 65 30.81 -26.35 13.84
C GLU A 65 30.28 -27.56 13.07
N ALA A 66 28.98 -27.58 12.74
CA ALA A 66 28.40 -28.64 11.94
C ALA A 66 29.00 -28.70 10.52
N VAL A 67 29.27 -27.55 9.90
CA VAL A 67 29.97 -27.47 8.59
C VAL A 67 31.39 -28.01 8.70
N ASN A 68 32.13 -27.62 9.75
CA ASN A 68 33.50 -28.09 9.98
C ASN A 68 33.57 -29.61 10.17
N LEU A 69 32.62 -30.20 10.91
CA LEU A 69 32.57 -31.65 11.11
C LEU A 69 32.39 -32.42 9.79
N VAL A 70 31.57 -31.91 8.87
CA VAL A 70 31.41 -32.52 7.53
C VAL A 70 32.70 -32.38 6.72
N ARG A 71 33.34 -31.20 6.77
CA ARG A 71 34.60 -30.92 6.06
C ARG A 71 35.76 -31.81 6.52
N MET A 72 35.78 -32.21 7.79
CA MET A 72 36.82 -33.07 8.36
C MET A 72 36.62 -34.56 7.99
N ASN A 73 35.43 -34.96 7.56
CA ASN A 73 35.08 -36.37 7.30
C ASN A 73 34.65 -36.56 5.85
N THR A 74 35.59 -36.37 4.91
CA THR A 74 35.36 -36.48 3.46
C THR A 74 35.80 -37.81 2.87
N ASP A 75 35.91 -38.85 3.71
CA ASP A 75 36.46 -40.16 3.32
C ASP A 75 35.55 -40.96 2.37
N GLY A 76 34.30 -40.53 2.16
CA GLY A 76 33.39 -41.16 1.19
C GLY A 76 32.16 -40.32 0.86
N ALA A 77 31.72 -40.39 -0.40
CA ALA A 77 30.59 -39.62 -0.91
C ALA A 77 29.28 -39.92 -0.16
N GLY A 78 29.02 -41.20 0.14
CA GLY A 78 27.83 -41.64 0.86
C GLY A 78 27.80 -41.15 2.31
N GLN A 79 28.96 -41.19 2.98
CA GLN A 79 29.09 -40.69 4.36
C GLN A 79 28.87 -39.18 4.44
N VAL A 80 29.45 -38.41 3.50
CA VAL A 80 29.23 -36.97 3.41
C VAL A 80 27.76 -36.65 3.15
N ALA A 81 27.12 -37.38 2.23
CA ALA A 81 25.70 -37.21 1.93
C ALA A 81 24.82 -37.42 3.19
N ASP A 82 25.08 -38.48 3.96
CA ASP A 82 24.31 -38.82 5.17
C ASP A 82 24.54 -37.80 6.30
N GLN A 83 25.79 -37.38 6.47
CA GLN A 83 26.16 -36.37 7.43
C GLN A 83 25.49 -35.03 7.14
N ILE A 84 25.38 -34.63 5.88
CA ILE A 84 24.66 -33.42 5.51
C ILE A 84 23.15 -33.63 5.75
N ALA A 85 22.58 -34.73 5.24
CA ALA A 85 21.15 -35.00 5.30
C ALA A 85 20.60 -35.03 6.75
N THR A 86 21.35 -35.57 7.70
CA THR A 86 20.97 -35.63 9.13
C THR A 86 20.88 -34.26 9.80
N ARG A 87 21.55 -33.24 9.25
CA ARG A 87 21.55 -31.87 9.76
C ARG A 87 20.51 -30.98 9.10
N LEU A 88 19.89 -31.46 8.03
CA LEU A 88 18.87 -30.72 7.29
C LEU A 88 17.46 -31.10 7.79
N VAL A 89 16.59 -30.09 7.85
CA VAL A 89 15.15 -30.31 8.10
C VAL A 89 14.48 -30.66 6.78
N LEU A 90 14.51 -31.95 6.44
CA LEU A 90 13.99 -32.47 5.17
C LEU A 90 12.56 -33.01 5.29
N ARG A 91 11.80 -32.90 4.20
CA ARG A 91 10.50 -33.57 4.04
C ARG A 91 10.69 -35.08 3.94
N LEU A 92 9.64 -35.84 4.23
CA LEU A 92 9.71 -37.30 4.26
C LEU A 92 10.11 -37.88 2.89
N GLU A 93 9.63 -37.27 1.81
CA GLU A 93 9.92 -37.69 0.43
C GLU A 93 11.40 -37.54 0.13
N ASP A 94 11.99 -36.39 0.48
CA ASP A 94 13.42 -36.13 0.29
C ASP A 94 14.29 -37.05 1.17
N LYS A 95 13.84 -37.39 2.39
CA LYS A 95 14.53 -38.36 3.26
C LYS A 95 14.51 -39.78 2.68
N THR A 96 13.37 -40.17 2.11
CA THR A 96 13.19 -41.48 1.48
C THR A 96 14.07 -41.59 0.24
N GLU A 97 14.10 -40.55 -0.59
CA GLU A 97 14.96 -40.49 -1.78
C GLU A 97 16.45 -40.66 -1.42
N ILE A 98 16.95 -39.98 -0.38
CA ILE A 98 18.34 -40.14 0.08
C ILE A 98 18.61 -41.53 0.65
N LEU A 99 17.62 -42.13 1.31
CA LEU A 99 17.77 -43.47 1.91
C LEU A 99 17.79 -44.56 0.83
N GLU A 100 16.95 -44.43 -0.20
CA GLU A 100 16.84 -45.36 -1.33
C GLU A 100 17.99 -45.27 -2.33
N ALA A 101 18.68 -44.12 -2.40
CA ALA A 101 19.89 -43.95 -3.19
C ALA A 101 21.06 -44.77 -2.57
N VAL A 102 21.14 -46.05 -2.95
CA VAL A 102 22.19 -46.95 -2.46
C VAL A 102 23.56 -46.54 -2.97
N GLU A 103 23.66 -46.10 -4.22
CA GLU A 103 24.94 -45.69 -4.83
C GLU A 103 25.44 -44.36 -4.22
N PRO A 104 26.68 -44.30 -3.68
CA PRO A 104 27.20 -43.12 -2.98
C PRO A 104 27.19 -41.80 -3.78
N GLU A 105 27.55 -41.82 -5.08
CA GLU A 105 27.59 -40.60 -5.90
C GLU A 105 26.18 -40.09 -6.21
N GLU A 106 25.24 -40.97 -6.56
CA GLU A 106 23.82 -40.67 -6.79
C GLU A 106 23.16 -40.09 -5.55
N ARG A 107 23.47 -40.66 -4.37
CA ARG A 107 23.03 -40.14 -3.09
C ARG A 107 23.52 -38.71 -2.87
N LEU A 108 24.81 -38.47 -3.10
CA LEU A 108 25.41 -37.15 -2.95
C LEU A 108 24.84 -36.15 -3.96
N ARG A 109 24.58 -36.56 -5.21
CA ARG A 109 23.88 -35.73 -6.22
C ARG A 109 22.47 -35.35 -5.77
N SER A 110 21.75 -36.29 -5.16
CA SER A 110 20.41 -36.03 -4.61
C SER A 110 20.46 -34.99 -3.49
N VAL A 111 21.42 -35.11 -2.57
CA VAL A 111 21.68 -34.11 -1.52
C VAL A 111 22.05 -32.76 -2.10
N ILE A 112 22.93 -32.69 -3.11
CA ILE A 112 23.31 -31.44 -3.79
C ILE A 112 22.09 -30.74 -4.40
N ARG A 113 21.20 -31.49 -5.05
CA ARG A 113 19.97 -30.95 -5.64
C ARG A 113 19.05 -30.38 -4.56
N ILE A 114 18.90 -31.09 -3.44
CA ILE A 114 18.11 -30.64 -2.28
C ILE A 114 18.72 -29.36 -1.69
N LEU A 115 20.04 -29.33 -1.45
CA LEU A 115 20.75 -28.15 -0.93
C LEU A 115 20.49 -26.91 -1.80
N ARG A 116 20.63 -27.04 -3.13
CA ARG A 116 20.37 -25.93 -4.06
C ARG A 116 18.95 -25.38 -3.93
N ARG A 117 17.96 -26.29 -3.85
CA ARG A 117 16.56 -25.92 -3.66
C ARG A 117 16.35 -25.17 -2.34
N GLU A 118 16.91 -25.68 -1.24
CA GLU A 118 16.78 -25.05 0.08
C GLU A 118 17.45 -23.67 0.12
N ILE A 119 18.66 -23.53 -0.45
CA ILE A 119 19.34 -22.24 -0.56
C ILE A 119 18.47 -21.22 -1.32
N GLN A 120 17.90 -21.63 -2.45
CA GLN A 120 17.05 -20.75 -3.25
C GLN A 120 15.81 -20.30 -2.47
N VAL A 121 15.13 -21.23 -1.79
CA VAL A 121 13.95 -20.92 -0.96
C VAL A 121 14.31 -19.93 0.15
N LYS A 122 15.42 -20.16 0.84
CA LYS A 122 15.87 -19.31 1.95
C LYS A 122 16.28 -17.91 1.47
N LYS A 123 16.97 -17.80 0.34
CA LYS A 123 17.33 -16.51 -0.28
C LYS A 123 16.11 -15.69 -0.67
N ILE A 124 15.13 -16.31 -1.34
CA ILE A 124 13.88 -15.63 -1.69
C ILE A 124 13.16 -15.14 -0.43
N GLY A 125 13.10 -15.97 0.63
CA GLY A 125 12.53 -15.58 1.91
C GLY A 125 13.24 -14.37 2.54
N ALA A 126 14.57 -14.36 2.51
CA ALA A 126 15.37 -13.24 3.02
C ALA A 126 15.17 -11.95 2.20
N ASP A 127 15.08 -12.05 0.87
CA ASP A 127 14.83 -10.91 0.00
C ASP A 127 13.45 -10.29 0.23
N ILE A 128 12.40 -11.12 0.38
CA ILE A 128 11.06 -10.66 0.73
C ILE A 128 11.08 -9.94 2.08
N GLN A 129 11.71 -10.53 3.09
CA GLN A 129 11.82 -9.93 4.42
C GLN A 129 12.52 -8.57 4.37
N LYS A 130 13.60 -8.46 3.59
CA LYS A 130 14.32 -7.20 3.39
C LYS A 130 13.46 -6.15 2.71
N GLN A 131 12.74 -6.50 1.64
CA GLN A 131 11.81 -5.57 0.96
C GLN A 131 10.73 -5.05 1.91
N THR A 132 10.13 -5.93 2.71
CA THR A 132 9.13 -5.53 3.72
C THR A 132 9.73 -4.59 4.77
N GLN A 133 10.95 -4.86 5.25
CA GLN A 133 11.64 -3.95 6.19
C GLN A 133 11.94 -2.58 5.57
N ASP A 134 12.36 -2.54 4.31
CA ASP A 134 12.63 -1.29 3.59
C ASP A 134 11.36 -0.45 3.41
N GLU A 135 10.22 -1.08 3.11
CA GLU A 135 8.92 -0.42 3.02
C GLU A 135 8.46 0.15 4.37
N ILE A 136 8.57 -0.64 5.45
CA ILE A 136 8.26 -0.18 6.81
C ILE A 136 9.18 1.00 7.18
N GLY A 137 10.48 0.91 6.88
CA GLY A 137 11.44 1.98 7.14
C GLY A 137 11.18 3.26 6.34
N LYS A 138 10.64 3.15 5.13
CA LYS A 138 10.17 4.32 4.34
C LYS A 138 8.92 4.93 4.97
N ALA A 139 7.92 4.11 5.31
CA ALA A 139 6.67 4.57 5.92
C ALA A 139 6.92 5.25 7.29
N GLN A 140 7.80 4.69 8.11
CA GLN A 140 8.19 5.28 9.40
C GLN A 140 8.92 6.62 9.22
N ARG A 141 9.84 6.72 8.26
CA ARG A 141 10.50 7.99 7.92
C ARG A 141 9.49 9.04 7.45
N GLU A 142 8.57 8.67 6.56
CA GLU A 142 7.54 9.58 6.07
C GLU A 142 6.61 10.05 7.21
N TYR A 143 6.22 9.15 8.11
CA TYR A 143 5.42 9.49 9.28
C TYR A 143 6.15 10.50 10.18
N ILE A 144 7.42 10.27 10.47
CA ILE A 144 8.24 11.19 11.28
C ILE A 144 8.35 12.55 10.60
N LEU A 145 8.64 12.59 9.30
CA LEU A 145 8.73 13.83 8.53
C LEU A 145 7.40 14.60 8.54
N ARG A 146 6.26 13.91 8.40
CA ARG A 146 4.93 14.54 8.51
C ARG A 146 4.66 15.12 9.90
N GLN A 147 5.06 14.42 10.96
CA GLN A 147 4.94 14.95 12.33
C GLN A 147 5.87 16.15 12.55
N GLN A 148 7.11 16.09 12.08
CA GLN A 148 8.04 17.22 12.14
C GLN A 148 7.49 18.43 11.37
N MET A 149 6.96 18.24 10.17
CA MET A 149 6.29 19.30 9.40
C MET A 149 5.07 19.86 10.13
N LYS A 150 4.28 19.01 10.79
CA LYS A 150 3.13 19.45 11.59
C LYS A 150 3.57 20.29 12.79
N THR A 151 4.66 19.92 13.46
CA THR A 151 5.25 20.67 14.56
C THR A 151 5.83 21.99 14.07
N ILE A 152 6.63 22.00 12.99
CA ILE A 152 7.18 23.22 12.39
C ILE A 152 6.05 24.19 12.01
N LYS A 153 4.97 23.72 11.37
CA LYS A 153 3.80 24.55 11.03
C LYS A 153 3.07 25.10 12.26
N LYS A 154 3.04 24.36 13.37
CA LYS A 154 2.48 24.81 14.65
C LYS A 154 3.37 25.89 15.29
N GLU A 155 4.69 25.70 15.29
CA GLU A 155 5.67 26.67 15.79
C GLU A 155 5.70 27.95 14.93
N LEU A 156 5.45 27.85 13.62
CA LEU A 156 5.32 28.99 12.70
C LEU A 156 3.97 29.74 12.81
N GLY A 157 3.06 29.32 13.69
CA GLY A 157 1.77 29.99 13.88
C GLY A 157 0.74 29.78 12.76
N GLU A 158 0.99 28.89 11.80
CA GLU A 158 0.12 28.66 10.62
C GLU A 158 -1.16 27.86 10.94
N SER A 159 -1.39 27.46 12.20
CA SER A 159 -2.57 26.68 12.60
C SER A 159 -3.90 27.41 12.39
N ALA A 160 -3.91 28.74 12.25
CA ALA A 160 -5.14 29.51 12.08
C ALA A 160 -5.68 29.52 10.63
N SER A 161 -4.87 29.17 9.62
CA SER A 161 -5.26 29.39 8.21
C SER A 161 -6.07 28.25 7.58
N LYS A 162 -6.14 27.06 8.21
CA LYS A 162 -6.85 25.90 7.64
C LYS A 162 -8.35 25.86 7.89
N GLU A 163 -8.89 26.61 8.87
CA GLU A 163 -10.34 26.66 9.08
C GLU A 163 -11.07 27.42 7.97
N GLY A 164 -10.46 28.47 7.39
CA GLY A 164 -11.09 29.27 6.34
C GLY A 164 -11.28 28.57 4.99
N GLY A 165 -10.44 27.57 4.66
CA GLY A 165 -10.49 26.90 3.34
C GLY A 165 -11.61 25.86 3.21
N LYS A 166 -11.96 25.16 4.31
CA LYS A 166 -13.06 24.19 4.31
C LYS A 166 -14.43 24.87 4.27
N ASP A 167 -14.58 25.96 5.02
CA ASP A 167 -15.80 26.78 5.03
C ASP A 167 -16.11 27.35 3.64
N LEU A 168 -15.09 27.88 2.95
CA LEU A 168 -15.28 28.46 1.62
C LEU A 168 -15.72 27.41 0.57
N ARG A 169 -15.18 26.19 0.64
CA ARG A 169 -15.58 25.10 -0.27
C ARG A 169 -17.05 24.73 -0.12
N GLU A 170 -17.51 24.54 1.11
CA GLU A 170 -18.92 24.23 1.38
C GLU A 170 -19.83 25.38 0.91
N ARG A 171 -19.40 26.63 1.08
CA ARG A 171 -20.15 27.79 0.58
C ARG A 171 -20.22 27.83 -0.95
N VAL A 172 -19.13 27.52 -1.67
CA VAL A 172 -19.11 27.45 -3.15
C VAL A 172 -20.06 26.36 -3.66
N GLU A 173 -20.08 25.19 -3.03
CA GLU A 173 -20.99 24.09 -3.41
C GLU A 173 -22.46 24.45 -3.15
N ASN A 174 -22.75 25.22 -2.10
CA ASN A 174 -24.10 25.59 -1.70
C ASN A 174 -24.65 26.88 -2.35
N ALA A 175 -23.81 27.69 -3.02
CA ALA A 175 -24.19 28.98 -3.60
C ALA A 175 -25.18 28.89 -4.80
N ARG A 176 -25.50 27.67 -5.27
CA ARG A 176 -26.44 27.41 -6.40
C ARG A 176 -26.11 28.22 -7.66
N MET A 177 -24.83 28.33 -7.98
CA MET A 177 -24.34 29.02 -9.16
C MET A 177 -24.78 28.29 -10.45
N PRO A 178 -24.97 29.01 -11.57
CA PRO A 178 -25.11 28.41 -12.89
C PRO A 178 -23.92 27.51 -13.24
N GLU A 179 -24.14 26.48 -14.06
CA GLU A 179 -23.16 25.41 -14.28
C GLU A 179 -21.78 25.90 -14.77
N GLU A 180 -21.76 26.85 -15.70
CA GLU A 180 -20.52 27.45 -16.22
C GLU A 180 -19.73 28.17 -15.10
N VAL A 181 -20.42 28.92 -14.25
CA VAL A 181 -19.80 29.67 -13.13
C VAL A 181 -19.30 28.72 -12.05
N ARG A 182 -20.11 27.69 -11.73
CA ARG A 182 -19.76 26.67 -10.74
C ARG A 182 -18.49 25.92 -11.13
N LYS A 183 -18.36 25.57 -12.41
CA LYS A 183 -17.18 24.87 -12.94
C LYS A 183 -15.90 25.69 -12.75
N GLU A 184 -15.95 26.98 -13.06
CA GLU A 184 -14.80 27.88 -12.90
C GLU A 184 -14.47 28.12 -11.42
N ALA A 185 -15.49 28.33 -10.58
CA ALA A 185 -15.31 28.48 -9.13
C ALA A 185 -14.65 27.24 -8.49
N MET A 186 -15.03 26.03 -8.92
CA MET A 186 -14.42 24.79 -8.43
C MET A 186 -12.97 24.60 -8.91
N ALA A 187 -12.65 25.05 -10.12
CA ALA A 187 -11.27 25.01 -10.63
C ALA A 187 -10.36 25.94 -9.82
N GLU A 188 -10.81 27.17 -9.56
CA GLU A 188 -10.07 28.14 -8.74
C GLU A 188 -10.01 27.70 -7.25
N MET A 189 -11.04 27.05 -6.72
CA MET A 189 -11.01 26.46 -5.39
C MET A 189 -9.94 25.37 -5.25
N ALA A 190 -9.83 24.46 -6.24
CA ALA A 190 -8.80 23.43 -6.26
C ALA A 190 -7.39 24.04 -6.31
N ARG A 191 -7.23 25.17 -7.02
CA ARG A 191 -5.98 25.93 -7.08
C ARG A 191 -5.62 26.55 -5.73
N LEU A 192 -6.61 27.13 -5.04
CA LEU A 192 -6.45 27.73 -3.71
C LEU A 192 -6.02 26.70 -2.65
N GLU A 193 -6.49 25.46 -2.71
CA GLU A 193 -6.17 24.40 -1.75
C GLU A 193 -4.70 23.94 -1.79
N VAL A 194 -4.07 24.02 -2.96
CA VAL A 194 -2.67 23.60 -3.17
C VAL A 194 -1.69 24.75 -2.93
N MET A 195 -2.15 25.98 -3.10
CA MET A 195 -1.28 27.16 -3.04
C MET A 195 -0.93 27.56 -1.60
N SER A 196 0.31 28.04 -1.40
CA SER A 196 0.75 28.56 -0.10
C SER A 196 -0.03 29.83 0.27
N PRO A 197 -0.53 29.98 1.51
CA PRO A 197 -1.17 31.21 1.98
C PRO A 197 -0.27 32.45 1.93
N ALA A 198 1.05 32.27 1.87
CA ALA A 198 2.01 33.37 1.73
C ALA A 198 2.18 33.86 0.27
N SER A 199 1.52 33.21 -0.70
CA SER A 199 1.54 33.63 -2.10
C SER A 199 0.74 34.92 -2.29
N ALA A 200 1.29 35.88 -3.05
CA ALA A 200 0.59 37.10 -3.42
C ALA A 200 -0.73 36.85 -4.16
N GLU A 201 -0.85 35.70 -4.85
CA GLU A 201 -2.04 35.30 -5.60
C GLU A 201 -3.14 34.72 -4.68
N TYR A 202 -2.80 34.30 -3.46
CA TYR A 202 -3.75 33.63 -2.54
C TYR A 202 -4.90 34.55 -2.13
N GLY A 203 -4.59 35.79 -1.78
CA GLY A 203 -5.60 36.78 -1.41
C GLY A 203 -6.53 37.13 -2.58
N VAL A 204 -6.00 37.16 -3.81
CA VAL A 204 -6.79 37.50 -5.01
C VAL A 204 -7.82 36.44 -5.31
N ILE A 205 -7.40 35.16 -5.36
CA ILE A 205 -8.30 34.03 -5.66
C ILE A 205 -9.34 33.87 -4.55
N ARG A 206 -8.93 34.03 -3.28
CA ARG A 206 -9.86 33.95 -2.15
C ARG A 206 -10.95 35.02 -2.22
N THR A 207 -10.58 36.29 -2.41
CA THR A 207 -11.56 37.39 -2.52
C THR A 207 -12.49 37.20 -3.72
N TYR A 208 -11.97 36.67 -4.84
CA TYR A 208 -12.77 36.34 -6.01
C TYR A 208 -13.83 35.28 -5.69
N LEU A 209 -13.44 34.17 -5.04
CA LEU A 209 -14.36 33.10 -4.64
C LEU A 209 -15.38 33.56 -3.59
N GLU A 210 -14.96 34.37 -2.62
CA GLU A 210 -15.86 34.99 -1.63
C GLU A 210 -16.91 35.88 -2.32
N THR A 211 -16.48 36.71 -3.28
CA THR A 211 -17.40 37.57 -4.06
C THR A 211 -18.39 36.73 -4.86
N LEU A 212 -17.95 35.64 -5.49
CA LEU A 212 -18.84 34.75 -6.24
C LEU A 212 -19.90 34.10 -5.34
N VAL A 213 -19.52 33.68 -4.14
CA VAL A 213 -20.44 33.05 -3.18
C VAL A 213 -21.50 34.03 -2.66
N ASP A 214 -21.11 35.28 -2.43
CA ASP A 214 -22.00 36.29 -1.84
C ASP A 214 -23.03 36.86 -2.84
N LEU A 215 -22.91 36.52 -4.13
CA LEU A 215 -23.87 36.94 -5.14
C LEU A 215 -25.21 36.16 -5.04
N PRO A 216 -26.35 36.85 -5.21
CA PRO A 216 -27.68 36.24 -5.11
C PRO A 216 -28.05 35.45 -6.38
N TRP A 217 -27.40 34.30 -6.64
CA TRP A 217 -27.60 33.51 -7.86
C TRP A 217 -28.99 32.91 -8.04
N SER A 218 -29.65 32.57 -6.93
CA SER A 218 -30.95 31.86 -6.93
C SER A 218 -32.01 32.54 -6.07
N THR A 219 -31.68 33.69 -5.50
CA THR A 219 -32.58 34.48 -4.66
C THR A 219 -33.09 35.68 -5.45
N GLU A 220 -34.38 35.66 -5.75
CA GLU A 220 -35.08 36.76 -6.39
C GLU A 220 -36.18 37.29 -5.44
N SER A 221 -36.37 38.60 -5.42
CA SER A 221 -37.52 39.19 -4.73
C SER A 221 -38.80 38.94 -5.52
N ARG A 222 -39.93 38.77 -4.81
CA ARG A 222 -41.24 38.77 -5.47
C ARG A 222 -41.63 40.21 -5.82
N ASP A 223 -41.79 40.49 -7.10
CA ASP A 223 -42.33 41.77 -7.55
C ASP A 223 -43.81 41.90 -7.14
N ASN A 224 -44.17 43.02 -6.50
CA ASN A 224 -45.56 43.43 -6.26
C ASN A 224 -45.85 44.71 -7.06
N ILE A 225 -46.65 44.60 -8.11
CA ILE A 225 -47.01 45.73 -8.99
C ILE A 225 -48.53 45.97 -8.91
N ASP A 226 -48.98 46.44 -7.74
CA ASP A 226 -50.30 47.03 -7.57
C ASP A 226 -50.23 48.54 -7.84
N LEU A 227 -50.93 48.98 -8.88
CA LEU A 227 -50.93 50.38 -9.32
C LEU A 227 -51.71 51.27 -8.36
N SER A 228 -52.74 50.74 -7.69
CA SER A 228 -53.54 51.49 -6.73
C SER A 228 -52.77 51.72 -5.44
N GLU A 229 -52.07 50.69 -4.97
CA GLU A 229 -51.18 50.77 -3.81
C GLU A 229 -50.02 51.73 -4.08
N ALA A 230 -49.35 51.59 -5.24
CA ALA A 230 -48.27 52.48 -5.64
C ALA A 230 -48.70 53.96 -5.73
N ALA A 231 -49.87 54.24 -6.30
CA ALA A 231 -50.41 55.60 -6.37
C ALA A 231 -50.73 56.17 -4.97
N GLY A 232 -51.23 55.33 -4.05
CA GLY A 232 -51.48 55.69 -2.66
C GLY A 232 -50.20 56.08 -1.92
N ILE A 233 -49.17 55.23 -1.98
CA ILE A 233 -47.85 55.46 -1.36
C ILE A 233 -47.21 56.73 -1.93
N LEU A 234 -47.25 56.92 -3.25
CA LEU A 234 -46.71 58.13 -3.88
C LEU A 234 -47.40 59.41 -3.39
N ASN A 235 -48.70 59.35 -3.11
CA ASN A 235 -49.47 60.49 -2.59
C ASN A 235 -49.24 60.77 -1.11
N GLU A 236 -48.95 59.73 -0.32
CA GLU A 236 -48.61 59.84 1.09
C GLU A 236 -47.18 60.39 1.29
N ASP A 237 -46.20 59.82 0.58
CA ASP A 237 -44.79 60.15 0.77
C ASP A 237 -44.38 61.47 0.09
N HIS A 238 -45.15 61.95 -0.89
CA HIS A 238 -44.80 63.13 -1.68
C HIS A 238 -45.99 64.09 -1.85
N TYR A 239 -45.82 65.35 -1.47
CA TYR A 239 -46.84 66.39 -1.64
C TYR A 239 -46.80 67.01 -3.05
N GLY A 240 -47.94 67.11 -3.73
CA GLY A 240 -48.06 67.67 -5.09
C GLY A 240 -47.55 66.71 -6.18
N LEU A 241 -46.77 67.22 -7.15
CA LEU A 241 -46.15 66.43 -8.23
C LEU A 241 -47.11 65.58 -9.08
N GLU A 242 -48.35 66.02 -9.26
CA GLU A 242 -49.40 65.22 -9.93
C GLU A 242 -48.97 64.65 -11.28
N LYS A 243 -48.40 65.49 -12.15
CA LYS A 243 -47.93 65.07 -13.48
C LYS A 243 -46.79 64.04 -13.43
N VAL A 244 -45.94 64.08 -12.39
CA VAL A 244 -44.80 63.16 -12.25
C VAL A 244 -45.30 61.82 -11.70
N LYS A 245 -46.17 61.87 -10.69
CA LYS A 245 -46.79 60.68 -10.11
C LYS A 245 -47.61 59.91 -11.14
N GLU A 246 -48.44 60.61 -11.92
CA GLU A 246 -49.21 60.03 -13.02
C GLU A 246 -48.29 59.27 -13.99
N ARG A 247 -47.16 59.88 -14.36
CA ARG A 247 -46.19 59.29 -15.29
C ARG A 247 -45.40 58.11 -14.70
N ILE A 248 -45.13 58.09 -13.39
CA ILE A 248 -44.54 56.94 -12.69
C ILE A 248 -45.54 55.77 -12.68
N VAL A 249 -46.83 56.04 -12.41
CA VAL A 249 -47.88 55.03 -12.43
C VAL A 249 -48.10 54.49 -13.85
N GLU A 250 -48.07 55.33 -14.88
CA GLU A 250 -48.08 54.91 -16.29
C GLU A 250 -46.89 54.00 -16.62
N PHE A 251 -45.68 54.33 -16.17
CA PHE A 251 -44.49 53.50 -16.36
C PHE A 251 -44.64 52.12 -15.70
N LEU A 252 -45.15 52.08 -14.46
CA LEU A 252 -45.45 50.84 -13.76
C LEU A 252 -46.55 50.03 -14.46
N ALA A 253 -47.55 50.69 -15.05
CA ALA A 253 -48.62 50.05 -15.82
C ALA A 253 -48.07 49.37 -17.09
N VAL A 254 -47.17 50.02 -17.81
CA VAL A 254 -46.48 49.44 -18.98
C VAL A 254 -45.62 48.25 -18.57
N ARG A 255 -44.89 48.34 -17.44
CA ARG A 255 -44.10 47.22 -16.90
C ARG A 255 -44.98 46.05 -16.44
N LYS A 256 -46.16 46.33 -15.88
CA LYS A 256 -47.16 45.31 -15.51
C LYS A 256 -47.71 44.56 -16.73
N MET A 257 -47.93 45.27 -17.84
CA MET A 257 -48.42 44.67 -19.09
C MET A 257 -47.35 43.87 -19.84
N ASN A 258 -46.07 44.27 -19.74
CA ASN A 258 -44.96 43.61 -20.41
C ASN A 258 -43.84 43.23 -19.43
N ALA A 259 -43.99 42.06 -18.78
CA ALA A 259 -43.06 41.57 -17.76
C ALA A 259 -41.61 41.35 -18.27
N ALA A 260 -41.42 41.14 -19.57
CA ALA A 260 -40.11 40.85 -20.19
C ALA A 260 -39.42 42.06 -20.83
N LEU A 261 -40.01 43.26 -20.77
CA LEU A 261 -39.48 44.41 -21.51
C LEU A 261 -38.20 44.95 -20.86
N LYS A 262 -37.08 44.89 -21.58
CA LYS A 262 -35.92 45.79 -21.37
C LYS A 262 -36.30 47.21 -21.80
N GLY A 263 -37.27 47.81 -21.10
CA GLY A 263 -37.73 49.17 -21.37
C GLY A 263 -36.67 50.23 -21.03
N PRO A 264 -36.85 51.48 -21.49
CA PRO A 264 -35.97 52.58 -21.09
C PRO A 264 -35.99 52.74 -19.57
N ILE A 265 -34.81 52.83 -18.96
CA ILE A 265 -34.67 53.07 -17.52
C ILE A 265 -35.21 54.47 -17.23
N LEU A 266 -36.16 54.58 -16.30
CA LEU A 266 -36.68 55.87 -15.87
C LEU A 266 -35.57 56.68 -15.20
N CYS A 267 -35.18 57.80 -15.80
CA CYS A 267 -34.25 58.75 -15.21
C CYS A 267 -35.04 59.97 -14.72
N LEU A 268 -35.07 60.16 -13.41
CA LEU A 268 -35.65 61.35 -12.77
C LEU A 268 -34.53 62.38 -12.65
N ALA A 269 -34.67 63.51 -13.35
CA ALA A 269 -33.72 64.64 -13.33
C ALA A 269 -34.32 65.82 -12.56
#